data_AF-W2VLV1-F1
#
_entry.id   AF-W2VLV1-F1
#
_cell.length_a   1.000
_cell.length_b   1.000
_cell.length_c   1.000
_cell.angle_alpha   90.00
_cell.angle_beta   90.00
_cell.angle_gamma   90.00
#
_symmetry.space_group_name_H-M   'P 1'
#
loop_
_entity.id
_entity.type
_entity.pdbx_description
1 polymer ?
#
loop_
_entity_poly.entity_id
_entity_poly.type
_entity_poly.pdbx_seq_one_letter_code
_entity_poly.pdbx_strand_id
1 'polypeptide(L)'
;MADISVVRNEVKASISTAKAKEMYKVIGTFTTKTTDNKDRNTNISLASNALDGLIIKPGEEFSFNNTTGNRTLERGYKPAGAYVNGVLSEEPGGGVCQVSSTLYNAVIFSGLKTTERHAHSFEPSYVTPGEDAMVSYDGYAGPDMKFINTSDTAIAIRAVLTGQTLTCSIIGIPILEEGVTVEMSSKKISDLNPPVPEYIEDKSLKKGKQVVVTEAKKGSRWATTYIVKKDGVLVKEEPFHNSTYKGKPAKIKVNSDSEETTASKSNESSVSSTESTSSAHVSQSTSTATTQAESTQEKTAESTTKKKDSGSSESTVEKLSTEEKSTKVKETKESAKPAETSAKPKESTKAKESTKAKESTKAKETTAEPTVEKLTTTEVTKPEETVEKLEN
;
A
#
# COMPACT_ATOMS: atom_id res chain seq x y z
N MET A 1 -15.71 -8.48 54.14
CA MET A 1 -15.64 -8.66 52.68
C MET A 1 -16.57 -7.63 52.06
N ALA A 2 -16.10 -6.85 51.09
CA ALA A 2 -16.96 -5.89 50.40
C ALA A 2 -17.71 -6.62 49.27
N ASP A 3 -19.04 -6.61 49.32
CA ASP A 3 -19.89 -7.11 48.24
C ASP A 3 -19.85 -6.12 47.08
N ILE A 4 -19.33 -6.56 45.94
CA ILE A 4 -19.42 -5.81 44.68
C ILE A 4 -20.67 -6.29 43.96
N SER A 5 -21.72 -5.47 43.96
CA SER A 5 -22.93 -5.74 43.19
C SER A 5 -22.70 -5.41 41.71
N VAL A 6 -22.66 -6.44 40.85
CA VAL A 6 -22.64 -6.26 39.40
C VAL A 6 -24.08 -6.11 38.91
N VAL A 7 -24.44 -4.94 38.41
CA VAL A 7 -25.72 -4.72 37.73
C VAL A 7 -25.56 -5.12 36.26
N ARG A 8 -26.20 -6.22 35.85
CA ARG A 8 -26.23 -6.66 34.46
C ARG A 8 -27.43 -6.03 33.75
N ASN A 9 -27.16 -5.06 32.88
CA ASN A 9 -28.18 -4.53 31.97
C ASN A 9 -28.26 -5.44 30.74
N GLU A 10 -29.27 -6.31 30.72
CA GLU A 10 -29.50 -7.20 29.59
C GLU A 10 -30.19 -6.43 28.46
N VAL A 11 -29.44 -6.14 27.39
CA VAL A 11 -29.97 -5.44 26.21
C VAL A 11 -30.54 -6.49 25.25
N LYS A 12 -31.86 -6.48 25.06
CA LYS A 12 -32.50 -7.33 24.04
C LYS A 12 -32.13 -6.83 22.65
N ALA A 13 -31.76 -7.77 21.77
CA ALA A 13 -31.50 -7.46 20.36
C ALA A 13 -32.76 -6.87 19.70
N SER A 14 -32.56 -5.83 18.89
CA SER A 14 -33.64 -5.15 18.15
C SER A 14 -34.23 -5.98 17.01
N ILE A 15 -33.51 -7.02 16.56
CA ILE A 15 -33.94 -7.96 15.52
C ILE A 15 -33.69 -9.40 15.96
N SER A 16 -34.51 -10.34 15.45
CA SER A 16 -34.31 -11.77 15.69
C SER A 16 -33.15 -12.31 14.85
N THR A 17 -32.55 -13.42 15.29
CA THR A 17 -31.49 -14.12 14.54
C THR A 17 -31.95 -14.54 13.14
N ALA A 18 -33.20 -14.98 12.98
CA ALA A 18 -33.75 -15.36 11.68
C ALA A 18 -33.79 -14.16 10.73
N LYS A 19 -34.30 -13.02 11.20
CA LYS A 19 -34.36 -11.79 10.41
C LYS A 19 -32.95 -11.26 10.08
N ALA A 20 -32.00 -11.34 11.02
CA ALA A 20 -30.62 -10.98 10.74
C ALA A 20 -30.01 -11.83 9.62
N LYS A 21 -30.24 -13.15 9.63
CA LYS A 21 -29.77 -14.06 8.57
C LYS A 21 -30.37 -13.75 7.20
N GLU A 22 -31.61 -13.30 7.13
CA GLU A 22 -32.26 -12.90 5.87
C GLU A 22 -31.71 -11.57 5.33
N MET A 23 -31.36 -10.64 6.23
CA MET A 23 -30.89 -9.30 5.85
C MET A 23 -29.42 -9.28 5.44
N TYR A 24 -28.57 -10.08 6.08
CA TYR A 24 -27.14 -10.13 5.78
C TYR A 24 -26.89 -10.96 4.52
N LYS A 25 -26.26 -10.33 3.53
CA LYS A 25 -25.95 -10.90 2.22
C LYS A 25 -24.47 -10.70 1.90
N VAL A 26 -23.96 -11.40 0.90
CA VAL A 26 -22.68 -11.04 0.30
C VAL A 26 -22.89 -9.75 -0.48
N ILE A 27 -22.27 -8.66 -0.02
CA ILE A 27 -22.42 -7.32 -0.59
C ILE A 27 -21.24 -6.94 -1.48
N GLY A 28 -20.10 -7.61 -1.34
CA GLY A 28 -18.97 -7.51 -2.26
C GLY A 28 -18.17 -8.80 -2.25
N THR A 29 -17.63 -9.21 -3.40
CA THR A 29 -16.82 -10.42 -3.52
C THR A 29 -15.79 -10.30 -4.61
N PHE A 30 -14.64 -10.91 -4.40
CA PHE A 30 -13.61 -11.01 -5.44
C PHE A 30 -12.84 -12.31 -5.29
N THR A 31 -12.35 -12.82 -6.43
CA THR A 31 -11.65 -14.09 -6.50
C THR A 31 -10.36 -13.95 -7.29
N THR A 32 -9.28 -14.54 -6.76
CA THR A 32 -8.00 -14.65 -7.46
C THR A 32 -7.55 -16.11 -7.50
N LYS A 33 -6.69 -16.43 -8.48
CA LYS A 33 -6.09 -17.77 -8.59
C LYS A 33 -4.68 -17.76 -7.99
N THR A 34 -4.39 -18.79 -7.19
CA THR A 34 -3.08 -19.02 -6.61
C THR A 34 -2.25 -19.95 -7.51
N THR A 35 -1.03 -20.27 -7.09
CA THR A 35 -0.11 -21.16 -7.79
C THR A 35 -0.15 -22.58 -7.21
N ASP A 36 0.62 -23.50 -7.76
CA ASP A 36 0.85 -24.84 -7.22
C ASP A 36 1.86 -24.90 -6.07
N ASN A 37 2.59 -23.80 -5.82
CA ASN A 37 3.54 -23.68 -4.70
C ASN A 37 2.82 -23.86 -3.33
N LYS A 38 3.16 -24.95 -2.63
CA LYS A 38 2.55 -25.34 -1.36
C LYS A 38 2.84 -24.34 -0.23
N ASP A 39 4.08 -23.90 -0.07
CA ASP A 39 4.50 -23.00 1.00
C ASP A 39 3.81 -21.63 0.89
N ARG A 40 3.72 -21.12 -0.35
CA ARG A 40 2.96 -19.92 -0.67
C ARG A 40 1.48 -20.08 -0.30
N ASN A 41 0.87 -21.22 -0.63
CA ASN A 41 -0.54 -21.47 -0.34
C ASN A 41 -0.78 -21.70 1.17
N THR A 42 0.19 -22.23 1.91
CA THR A 42 0.16 -22.25 3.38
C THR A 42 0.10 -20.82 3.94
N ASN A 43 0.93 -19.91 3.43
CA ASN A 43 0.90 -18.50 3.85
C ASN A 43 -0.43 -17.81 3.55
N ILE A 44 -0.98 -18.06 2.36
CA ILE A 44 -2.29 -17.53 1.95
C ILE A 44 -3.39 -18.05 2.88
N SER A 45 -3.43 -19.36 3.14
CA SER A 45 -4.39 -19.96 4.07
C SER A 45 -4.29 -19.36 5.47
N LEU A 46 -3.08 -19.17 6.02
CA LEU A 46 -2.88 -18.57 7.34
C LEU A 46 -3.42 -17.13 7.39
N ALA A 47 -3.10 -16.30 6.38
CA ALA A 47 -3.61 -14.95 6.30
C ALA A 47 -5.13 -14.91 6.10
N SER A 48 -5.69 -15.77 5.24
CA SER A 48 -7.14 -15.89 5.05
C SER A 48 -7.85 -16.30 6.35
N ASN A 49 -7.32 -17.28 7.09
CA ASN A 49 -7.89 -17.74 8.36
C ASN A 49 -7.87 -16.68 9.47
N ALA A 50 -6.93 -15.73 9.41
CA ALA A 50 -6.90 -14.59 10.33
C ALA A 50 -8.03 -13.59 10.04
N LEU A 51 -8.44 -13.47 8.78
CA LEU A 51 -9.51 -12.56 8.32
C LEU A 51 -10.90 -13.19 8.40
N ASP A 52 -10.98 -14.50 8.16
CA ASP A 52 -12.25 -15.22 8.05
C ASP A 52 -13.04 -15.18 9.37
N GLY A 53 -14.26 -14.66 9.28
CA GLY A 53 -15.17 -14.50 10.41
C GLY A 53 -14.95 -13.22 11.23
N LEU A 54 -14.07 -12.31 10.80
CA LEU A 54 -13.88 -11.03 11.48
C LEU A 54 -15.11 -10.14 11.32
N ILE A 55 -15.60 -9.58 12.42
CA ILE A 55 -16.71 -8.61 12.44
C ILE A 55 -16.13 -7.21 12.60
N ILE A 56 -16.58 -6.27 11.78
CA ILE A 56 -16.17 -4.86 11.82
C ILE A 56 -17.41 -4.02 12.10
N LYS A 57 -17.42 -3.33 13.24
CA LYS A 57 -18.56 -2.53 13.71
C LYS A 57 -18.70 -1.23 12.90
N PRO A 58 -19.88 -0.60 12.89
CA PRO A 58 -20.05 0.75 12.33
C PRO A 58 -19.01 1.72 12.89
N GLY A 59 -18.33 2.44 12.01
CA GLY A 59 -17.27 3.40 12.35
C GLY A 59 -15.92 2.79 12.73
N GLU A 60 -15.80 1.47 12.81
CA GLU A 60 -14.53 0.79 13.10
C GLU A 60 -13.62 0.78 11.86
N GLU A 61 -12.34 1.10 12.06
CA GLU A 61 -11.31 0.95 11.04
C GLU A 61 -10.68 -0.44 11.10
N PHE A 62 -10.71 -1.14 9.96
CA PHE A 62 -9.96 -2.36 9.76
C PHE A 62 -8.53 -2.06 9.30
N SER A 63 -7.57 -2.84 9.81
CA SER A 63 -6.19 -2.90 9.31
C SER A 63 -5.80 -4.34 9.01
N PHE A 64 -5.29 -4.56 7.80
CA PHE A 64 -4.83 -5.88 7.37
C PHE A 64 -3.62 -6.33 8.19
N ASN A 65 -2.65 -5.45 8.42
CA ASN A 65 -1.46 -5.76 9.19
C ASN A 65 -1.76 -6.00 10.69
N ASN A 66 -2.69 -5.23 11.28
CA ASN A 66 -3.15 -5.47 12.65
C ASN A 66 -3.81 -6.85 12.78
N THR A 67 -4.64 -7.23 11.81
CA THR A 67 -5.40 -8.49 11.86
C THR A 67 -4.51 -9.70 11.61
N THR A 68 -3.60 -9.64 10.63
CA THR A 68 -2.74 -10.77 10.27
C THR A 68 -1.49 -10.88 11.14
N GLY A 69 -1.02 -9.75 11.69
CA GLY A 69 0.17 -9.67 12.53
C GLY A 69 1.48 -9.95 11.78
N ASN A 70 2.54 -10.19 12.54
CA ASN A 70 3.86 -10.51 11.97
C ASN A 70 3.83 -11.85 11.20
N ARG A 71 4.51 -11.92 10.05
CA ARG A 71 4.62 -13.15 9.26
C ARG A 71 5.94 -13.82 9.59
N THR A 72 5.94 -14.74 10.56
CA THR A 72 7.16 -15.44 11.02
C THR A 72 7.01 -16.95 10.93
N LEU A 73 8.14 -17.67 10.95
CA LEU A 73 8.16 -19.13 10.93
C LEU A 73 7.44 -19.74 12.14
N GLU A 74 7.57 -19.11 13.31
CA GLU A 74 6.93 -19.54 14.57
C GLU A 74 5.40 -19.45 14.50
N ARG A 75 4.88 -18.50 13.69
CA ARG A 75 3.44 -18.37 13.41
C ARG A 75 2.98 -19.28 12.27
N GLY A 76 3.84 -20.18 11.80
CA GLY A 76 3.55 -21.18 10.78
C GLY A 76 3.75 -20.70 9.34
N TYR A 77 4.12 -19.44 9.12
CA TYR A 77 4.44 -18.95 7.78
C TYR A 77 5.67 -19.68 7.23
N LYS A 78 5.72 -19.83 5.92
CA LYS A 78 6.75 -20.55 5.17
C LYS A 78 7.50 -19.60 4.24
N PRO A 79 8.80 -19.83 3.99
CA PRO A 79 9.52 -19.10 2.96
C PRO A 79 8.86 -19.30 1.61
N ALA A 80 8.47 -18.20 0.96
CA ALA A 80 7.95 -18.22 -0.40
C ALA A 80 8.30 -16.89 -1.06
N GLY A 81 8.30 -16.86 -2.40
CA GLY A 81 8.64 -15.67 -3.17
C GLY A 81 7.83 -14.43 -2.72
N ALA A 82 8.55 -13.43 -2.23
CA ALA A 82 8.06 -12.13 -1.82
C ALA A 82 8.99 -11.04 -2.38
N TYR A 83 8.45 -9.86 -2.69
CA TYR A 83 9.29 -8.71 -3.03
C TYR A 83 9.53 -7.88 -1.79
N VAL A 84 10.78 -7.82 -1.32
CA VAL A 84 11.21 -6.95 -0.22
C VAL A 84 12.09 -5.86 -0.80
N ASN A 85 11.72 -4.60 -0.59
CA ASN A 85 12.45 -3.44 -1.11
C ASN A 85 12.72 -3.50 -2.63
N GLY A 86 11.86 -4.18 -3.38
CA GLY A 86 12.00 -4.35 -4.83
C GLY A 86 12.87 -5.53 -5.27
N VAL A 87 13.32 -6.38 -4.35
CA VAL A 87 14.10 -7.60 -4.65
C VAL A 87 13.23 -8.83 -4.36
N LEU A 88 13.21 -9.79 -5.30
CA LEU A 88 12.54 -11.08 -5.06
C LEU A 88 13.41 -11.89 -4.07
N SER A 89 12.86 -12.16 -2.90
CA SER A 89 13.46 -12.98 -1.83
C SER A 89 12.47 -14.06 -1.42
N GLU A 90 12.98 -15.16 -0.86
CA GLU A 90 12.13 -16.14 -0.19
C GLU A 90 11.95 -15.71 1.26
N GLU A 91 10.77 -15.18 1.58
CA GLU A 91 10.47 -14.66 2.92
C GLU A 91 9.27 -15.40 3.51
N PRO A 92 9.24 -15.57 4.85
CA PRO A 92 8.02 -15.94 5.54
C PRO A 92 6.88 -14.98 5.17
N GLY A 93 5.78 -15.52 4.66
CA GLY A 93 4.63 -14.71 4.24
C GLY A 93 4.58 -14.34 2.76
N GLY A 94 5.48 -14.88 1.92
CA GLY A 94 5.30 -14.81 0.47
C GLY A 94 3.91 -15.32 0.05
N GLY A 95 3.18 -14.49 -0.70
CA GLY A 95 1.79 -14.74 -1.11
C GLY A 95 0.73 -13.92 -0.35
N VAL A 96 1.03 -13.36 0.83
CA VAL A 96 0.04 -12.62 1.65
C VAL A 96 -0.53 -11.39 0.94
N CYS A 97 0.23 -10.69 0.11
CA CYS A 97 -0.28 -9.55 -0.67
C CYS A 97 -1.42 -9.92 -1.63
N GLN A 98 -1.50 -11.19 -2.08
CA GLN A 98 -2.63 -11.66 -2.87
C GLN A 98 -3.92 -11.65 -2.05
N VAL A 99 -3.85 -11.99 -0.76
CA VAL A 99 -5.01 -11.92 0.15
C VAL A 99 -5.45 -10.49 0.34
N SER A 100 -4.52 -9.57 0.61
CA SER A 100 -4.81 -8.13 0.72
C SER A 100 -5.46 -7.58 -0.54
N SER A 101 -4.90 -7.88 -1.71
CA SER A 101 -5.46 -7.42 -3.00
C SER A 101 -6.84 -8.03 -3.28
N THR A 102 -7.06 -9.30 -2.91
CA THR A 102 -8.37 -9.94 -3.10
C THR A 102 -9.42 -9.31 -2.18
N LEU A 103 -9.07 -9.07 -0.91
CA LEU A 103 -9.95 -8.39 0.03
C LEU A 103 -10.23 -6.94 -0.39
N TYR A 104 -9.21 -6.20 -0.84
CA TYR A 104 -9.35 -4.83 -1.34
C TYR A 104 -10.43 -4.72 -2.42
N ASN A 105 -10.41 -5.59 -3.42
CA ASN A 105 -11.45 -5.59 -4.47
C ASN A 105 -12.84 -5.89 -3.89
N ALA A 106 -12.96 -6.89 -3.01
CA ALA A 106 -14.22 -7.21 -2.35
C ALA A 106 -14.78 -6.04 -1.53
N VAL A 107 -13.89 -5.28 -0.86
CA VAL A 107 -14.24 -4.05 -0.12
C VAL A 107 -14.77 -2.99 -1.07
N ILE A 108 -14.05 -2.66 -2.14
CA ILE A 108 -14.51 -1.66 -3.12
C ILE A 108 -15.85 -2.07 -3.75
N PHE A 109 -16.01 -3.33 -4.13
CA PHE A 109 -17.23 -3.82 -4.76
C PHE A 109 -18.43 -3.85 -3.81
N SER A 110 -18.19 -3.83 -2.49
CA SER A 110 -19.25 -3.68 -1.48
C SER A 110 -19.78 -2.26 -1.33
N GLY A 111 -19.17 -1.27 -2.00
CA GLY A 111 -19.49 0.15 -1.86
C GLY A 111 -18.73 0.85 -0.74
N LEU A 112 -17.86 0.13 -0.02
CA LEU A 112 -16.94 0.71 0.97
C LEU A 112 -15.74 1.37 0.29
N LYS A 113 -15.07 2.25 1.04
CA LYS A 113 -13.86 2.95 0.59
C LYS A 113 -12.68 2.60 1.49
N THR A 114 -11.51 2.42 0.89
CA THR A 114 -10.28 2.27 1.64
C THR A 114 -9.78 3.60 2.18
N THR A 115 -9.20 3.57 3.37
CA THR A 115 -8.46 4.69 3.99
C THR A 115 -6.98 4.60 3.69
N GLU A 116 -6.46 3.40 3.42
CA GLU A 116 -5.08 3.17 3.01
C GLU A 116 -5.00 2.10 1.92
N ARG A 117 -4.25 2.39 0.86
CA ARG A 117 -3.93 1.45 -0.21
C ARG A 117 -2.60 1.84 -0.84
N HIS A 118 -1.75 0.85 -1.09
CA HIS A 118 -0.48 1.02 -1.81
C HIS A 118 -0.42 0.10 -3.03
N ALA A 119 0.13 0.57 -4.15
CA ALA A 119 0.44 -0.30 -5.28
C ALA A 119 1.69 -1.12 -5.01
N HIS A 120 1.81 -2.29 -5.63
CA HIS A 120 3.06 -3.01 -5.66
C HIS A 120 4.14 -2.24 -6.43
N SER A 121 5.40 -2.47 -6.06
CA SER A 121 6.54 -1.94 -6.83
C SER A 121 6.65 -2.54 -8.24
N PHE A 122 6.12 -3.75 -8.48
CA PHE A 122 6.11 -4.43 -9.78
C PHE A 122 4.70 -4.91 -10.09
N GLU A 123 4.39 -5.09 -11.38
CA GLU A 123 3.07 -5.59 -11.80
C GLU A 123 2.76 -6.95 -11.12
N PRO A 124 1.62 -7.07 -10.42
CA PRO A 124 1.19 -8.34 -9.85
C PRO A 124 0.66 -9.26 -10.94
N SER A 125 0.79 -10.58 -10.73
CA SER A 125 0.33 -11.59 -11.70
C SER A 125 -1.07 -12.15 -11.40
N TYR A 126 -1.63 -11.85 -10.23
CA TYR A 126 -2.86 -12.46 -9.72
C TYR A 126 -4.08 -11.52 -9.77
N VAL A 127 -3.88 -10.26 -10.15
CA VAL A 127 -4.91 -9.23 -10.31
C VAL A 127 -4.45 -8.23 -11.36
N THR A 128 -5.38 -7.53 -12.02
CA THR A 128 -5.06 -6.45 -12.96
C THR A 128 -4.18 -5.41 -12.27
N PRO A 129 -3.07 -4.94 -12.88
CA PRO A 129 -2.31 -3.85 -12.29
C PRO A 129 -3.18 -2.60 -12.13
N GLY A 130 -3.24 -2.06 -10.91
CA GLY A 130 -4.13 -0.96 -10.52
C GLY A 130 -5.25 -1.43 -9.60
N GLU A 131 -5.53 -2.74 -9.55
CA GLU A 131 -6.52 -3.34 -8.65
C GLU A 131 -5.87 -4.07 -7.47
N ASP A 132 -4.58 -3.88 -7.24
CA ASP A 132 -3.82 -4.51 -6.16
C ASP A 132 -3.72 -3.65 -4.90
N ALA A 133 -3.45 -4.28 -3.76
CA ALA A 133 -3.17 -3.61 -2.50
C ALA A 133 -1.98 -4.29 -1.82
N MET A 134 -0.81 -3.67 -1.94
CA MET A 134 0.43 -4.13 -1.34
C MET A 134 0.41 -3.92 0.18
N VAL A 135 0.87 -4.94 0.91
CA VAL A 135 1.08 -4.87 2.36
C VAL A 135 2.48 -5.35 2.71
N SER A 136 3.07 -4.76 3.73
CA SER A 136 4.33 -5.24 4.31
C SER A 136 4.29 -5.07 5.82
N TYR A 137 4.70 -6.11 6.55
CA TYR A 137 4.81 -6.02 8.00
C TYR A 137 6.19 -5.47 8.37
N ASP A 138 6.23 -4.24 8.87
CA ASP A 138 7.43 -3.60 9.41
C ASP A 138 7.07 -2.94 10.75
N GLY A 139 6.83 -3.75 11.78
CA GLY A 139 6.41 -3.26 13.10
C GLY A 139 5.15 -2.38 13.07
N TYR A 140 4.21 -2.68 12.16
CA TYR A 140 2.98 -1.89 11.88
C TYR A 140 3.19 -0.51 11.25
N ALA A 141 4.43 -0.12 10.91
CA ALA A 141 4.74 1.12 10.20
C ALA A 141 4.80 0.96 8.67
N GLY A 142 4.85 -0.29 8.19
CA GLY A 142 4.88 -0.60 6.76
C GLY A 142 3.54 -0.39 6.04
N PRO A 143 3.54 -0.42 4.69
CA PRO A 143 2.34 -0.36 3.87
C PRO A 143 1.23 -1.31 4.34
N ASP A 144 0.01 -0.78 4.46
CA ASP A 144 -1.16 -1.52 4.90
C ASP A 144 -2.34 -1.39 3.91
N MET A 145 -3.36 -2.21 4.12
CA MET A 145 -4.67 -2.07 3.49
C MET A 145 -5.69 -1.84 4.59
N LYS A 146 -6.28 -0.64 4.60
CA LYS A 146 -7.21 -0.20 5.64
C LYS A 146 -8.50 0.31 5.03
N PHE A 147 -9.58 0.16 5.76
CA PHE A 147 -10.87 0.74 5.42
C PHE A 147 -11.71 0.93 6.68
N ILE A 148 -12.66 1.86 6.62
CA ILE A 148 -13.63 2.08 7.70
C ILE A 148 -14.96 1.47 7.27
N ASN A 149 -15.63 0.76 8.18
CA ASN A 149 -17.03 0.40 7.96
C ASN A 149 -17.89 1.67 8.12
N THR A 150 -18.19 2.33 7.01
CA THR A 150 -19.01 3.55 6.97
C THR A 150 -20.51 3.26 6.94
N SER A 151 -20.94 2.00 7.06
CA SER A 151 -22.36 1.63 7.11
C SER A 151 -22.89 1.66 8.54
N ASP A 152 -24.21 1.71 8.69
CA ASP A 152 -24.88 1.75 9.99
C ASP A 152 -24.96 0.37 10.68
N THR A 153 -24.44 -0.68 10.03
CA THR A 153 -24.54 -2.06 10.50
C THR A 153 -23.17 -2.74 10.50
N ALA A 154 -22.99 -3.73 11.37
CA ALA A 154 -21.77 -4.50 11.34
C ALA A 154 -21.62 -5.23 10.00
N ILE A 155 -20.38 -5.41 9.56
CA ILE A 155 -20.05 -6.25 8.41
C ILE A 155 -19.13 -7.38 8.87
N ALA A 156 -19.08 -8.46 8.12
CA ALA A 156 -18.16 -9.56 8.35
C ALA A 156 -17.28 -9.80 7.11
N ILE A 157 -16.04 -10.22 7.35
CA ILE A 157 -15.14 -10.67 6.29
C ILE A 157 -15.21 -12.20 6.20
N ARG A 158 -15.42 -12.71 5.00
CA ARG A 158 -15.23 -14.12 4.65
C ARG A 158 -14.00 -14.22 3.75
N ALA A 159 -13.06 -15.10 4.09
CA ALA A 159 -11.84 -15.30 3.29
C ALA A 159 -11.50 -16.79 3.23
N VAL A 160 -11.65 -17.39 2.05
CA VAL A 160 -11.55 -18.85 1.88
C VAL A 160 -10.63 -19.18 0.71
N LEU A 161 -9.65 -20.04 0.95
CA LEU A 161 -8.88 -20.71 -0.10
C LEU A 161 -9.41 -22.14 -0.29
N THR A 162 -9.99 -22.41 -1.46
CA THR A 162 -10.43 -23.76 -1.86
C THR A 162 -9.64 -24.20 -3.09
N GLY A 163 -8.83 -25.25 -2.93
CA GLY A 163 -7.87 -25.66 -3.97
C GLY A 163 -6.90 -24.50 -4.27
N GLN A 164 -6.90 -24.02 -5.51
CA GLN A 164 -6.10 -22.86 -5.92
C GLN A 164 -6.93 -21.57 -6.07
N THR A 165 -8.15 -21.53 -5.54
CA THR A 165 -9.07 -20.39 -5.68
C THR A 165 -9.23 -19.69 -4.35
N LEU A 166 -8.73 -18.46 -4.26
CA LEU A 166 -8.90 -17.59 -3.11
C LEU A 166 -10.09 -16.66 -3.37
N THR A 167 -11.09 -16.70 -2.50
CA THR A 167 -12.26 -15.81 -2.55
C THR A 167 -12.35 -15.03 -1.25
N CYS A 168 -12.45 -13.70 -1.36
CA CYS A 168 -12.79 -12.82 -0.25
C CYS A 168 -14.16 -12.20 -0.49
N SER A 169 -14.98 -12.10 0.54
CA SER A 169 -16.30 -11.51 0.49
C SER A 169 -16.57 -10.64 1.71
N ILE A 170 -17.25 -9.53 1.50
CA ILE A 170 -17.85 -8.72 2.55
C ILE A 170 -19.30 -9.15 2.71
N ILE A 171 -19.67 -9.54 3.93
CA ILE A 171 -21.03 -9.93 4.29
C ILE A 171 -21.62 -8.82 5.14
N GLY A 172 -22.79 -8.32 4.78
CA GLY A 172 -23.42 -7.21 5.48
C GLY A 172 -24.84 -6.99 5.00
N ILE A 173 -25.52 -6.03 5.60
CA ILE A 173 -26.75 -5.49 5.04
C ILE A 173 -26.36 -4.64 3.81
N PRO A 174 -27.05 -4.76 2.66
CA PRO A 174 -26.71 -4.02 1.43
C PRO A 174 -26.49 -2.53 1.68
N ILE A 175 -25.29 -2.05 1.31
CA ILE A 175 -24.88 -0.65 1.41
C ILE A 175 -25.33 0.12 0.16
N LEU A 176 -25.26 -0.54 -1.00
CA LEU A 176 -25.70 0.00 -2.28
C LEU A 176 -27.22 -0.21 -2.45
N GLU A 177 -27.86 0.70 -3.18
CA GLU A 177 -29.26 0.52 -3.60
C GLU A 177 -29.44 -0.77 -4.41
N GLU A 178 -30.65 -1.32 -4.40
CA GLU A 178 -30.98 -2.48 -5.22
C GLU A 178 -30.73 -2.19 -6.71
N GLY A 179 -30.11 -3.16 -7.40
CA GLY A 179 -29.69 -3.04 -8.80
C GLY A 179 -28.39 -2.25 -9.00
N VAL A 180 -27.85 -1.59 -7.99
CA VAL A 180 -26.59 -0.84 -8.09
C VAL A 180 -25.39 -1.75 -7.84
N THR A 181 -24.41 -1.72 -8.75
CA THR A 181 -23.13 -2.41 -8.60
C THR A 181 -21.95 -1.44 -8.76
N VAL A 182 -20.85 -1.80 -8.11
CA VAL A 182 -19.59 -1.07 -8.15
C VAL A 182 -18.50 -1.98 -8.70
N GLU A 183 -17.70 -1.46 -9.62
CA GLU A 183 -16.57 -2.14 -10.23
C GLU A 183 -15.36 -1.18 -10.34
N MET A 184 -14.17 -1.74 -10.49
CA MET A 184 -12.97 -1.01 -10.91
C MET A 184 -12.59 -1.41 -12.33
N SER A 185 -12.07 -0.47 -13.11
CA SER A 185 -11.46 -0.76 -14.41
C SER A 185 -10.10 -0.11 -14.51
N SER A 186 -9.05 -0.93 -14.58
CA SER A 186 -7.68 -0.45 -14.74
C SER A 186 -7.21 -0.58 -16.19
N LYS A 187 -6.67 0.51 -16.74
CA LYS A 187 -6.09 0.55 -18.10
C LYS A 187 -4.65 1.01 -18.05
N LYS A 188 -3.77 0.33 -18.79
CA LYS A 188 -2.38 0.77 -18.99
C LYS A 188 -2.39 2.05 -19.82
N ILE A 189 -1.75 3.10 -19.29
CA ILE A 189 -1.69 4.43 -19.94
C ILE A 189 -0.31 4.72 -20.56
N SER A 190 0.75 4.09 -20.08
CA SER A 190 2.09 4.22 -20.66
C SER A 190 3.04 3.11 -20.18
N ASP A 191 4.04 2.77 -20.98
CA ASP A 191 5.21 2.02 -20.51
C ASP A 191 6.30 2.96 -19.98
N LEU A 192 7.14 2.43 -19.10
CA LEU A 192 8.34 3.11 -18.59
C LEU A 192 9.59 2.39 -19.10
N ASN A 193 10.66 3.15 -19.32
CA ASN A 193 11.95 2.57 -19.68
C ASN A 193 12.40 1.55 -18.62
N PRO A 194 13.01 0.43 -19.04
CA PRO A 194 13.57 -0.51 -18.09
C PRO A 194 14.73 0.16 -17.32
N PRO A 195 15.01 -0.29 -16.08
CA PRO A 195 16.22 0.10 -15.38
C PRO A 195 17.49 -0.29 -16.16
N VAL A 196 18.60 0.37 -15.88
CA VAL A 196 19.91 0.05 -16.48
C VAL A 196 20.29 -1.42 -16.24
N PRO A 197 20.93 -2.11 -17.21
CA PRO A 197 21.33 -3.50 -17.04
C PRO A 197 22.25 -3.73 -15.83
N GLU A 198 22.08 -4.87 -15.18
CA GLU A 198 22.98 -5.41 -14.17
C GLU A 198 24.04 -6.28 -14.86
N TYR A 199 25.31 -5.89 -14.71
CA TYR A 199 26.45 -6.66 -15.25
C TYR A 199 27.01 -7.60 -14.19
N ILE A 200 27.14 -8.89 -14.54
CA ILE A 200 27.64 -9.94 -13.66
C ILE A 200 28.95 -10.46 -14.24
N GLU A 201 30.04 -10.38 -13.49
CA GLU A 201 31.34 -10.85 -13.97
C GLU A 201 31.34 -12.38 -14.14
N ASP A 202 31.76 -12.87 -15.30
CA ASP A 202 31.88 -14.29 -15.61
C ASP A 202 33.15 -14.56 -16.43
N LYS A 203 34.24 -14.88 -15.73
CA LYS A 203 35.55 -15.20 -16.32
C LYS A 203 35.55 -16.47 -17.18
N SER A 204 34.49 -17.28 -17.15
CA SER A 204 34.35 -18.43 -18.06
C SER A 204 33.98 -18.01 -19.48
N LEU A 205 33.44 -16.80 -19.65
CA LEU A 205 33.19 -16.23 -20.96
C LEU A 205 34.51 -15.83 -21.62
N LYS A 206 34.54 -15.93 -22.96
CA LYS A 206 35.63 -15.32 -23.74
C LYS A 206 35.71 -13.84 -23.39
N LYS A 207 36.93 -13.30 -23.30
CA LYS A 207 37.19 -11.88 -23.03
C LYS A 207 36.36 -10.98 -23.95
N GLY A 208 35.76 -9.93 -23.38
CA GLY A 208 34.88 -9.01 -24.10
C GLY A 208 33.52 -9.58 -24.53
N LYS A 209 33.25 -10.87 -24.31
CA LYS A 209 31.94 -11.46 -24.63
C LYS A 209 30.93 -11.10 -23.55
N GLN A 210 29.75 -10.69 -24.01
CA GLN A 210 28.56 -10.50 -23.18
C GLN A 210 27.52 -11.58 -23.47
N VAL A 211 26.84 -12.04 -22.45
CA VAL A 211 25.72 -12.99 -22.56
C VAL A 211 24.56 -12.46 -21.74
N VAL A 212 23.45 -12.14 -22.40
CA VAL A 212 22.20 -11.77 -21.71
C VAL A 212 21.64 -13.02 -21.04
N VAL A 213 21.54 -12.98 -19.71
CA VAL A 213 20.97 -14.04 -18.87
C VAL A 213 19.48 -13.82 -18.65
N THR A 214 19.06 -12.56 -18.55
CA THR A 214 17.65 -12.19 -18.39
C THR A 214 17.39 -10.90 -19.13
N GLU A 215 16.36 -10.89 -19.96
CA GLU A 215 15.93 -9.71 -20.70
C GLU A 215 15.34 -8.65 -19.76
N ALA A 216 15.58 -7.37 -20.11
CA ALA A 216 14.98 -6.26 -19.39
C ALA A 216 13.46 -6.27 -19.56
N LYS A 217 12.73 -5.93 -18.49
CA LYS A 217 11.29 -5.69 -18.54
C LYS A 217 11.00 -4.21 -18.36
N LYS A 218 10.18 -3.64 -19.23
CA LYS A 218 9.67 -2.27 -19.08
C LYS A 218 8.83 -2.15 -17.82
N GLY A 219 8.84 -0.96 -17.21
CA GLY A 219 7.85 -0.61 -16.20
C GLY A 219 6.56 -0.14 -16.87
N SER A 220 5.58 0.29 -16.07
CA SER A 220 4.29 0.74 -16.60
C SER A 220 3.58 1.71 -15.67
N ARG A 221 2.64 2.47 -16.23
CA ARG A 221 1.67 3.27 -15.50
C ARG A 221 0.26 2.84 -15.90
N TRP A 222 -0.61 2.78 -14.91
CA TRP A 222 -2.00 2.38 -15.06
C TRP A 222 -2.91 3.43 -14.42
N ALA A 223 -4.05 3.69 -15.06
CA ALA A 223 -5.11 4.51 -14.50
C ALA A 223 -6.32 3.62 -14.21
N THR A 224 -6.84 3.73 -13.00
CA THR A 224 -8.00 2.97 -12.52
C THR A 224 -9.20 3.90 -12.42
N THR A 225 -10.31 3.50 -13.01
CA THR A 225 -11.60 4.19 -12.90
C THR A 225 -12.53 3.44 -11.95
N TYR A 226 -13.34 4.19 -11.21
CA TYR A 226 -14.42 3.69 -10.37
C TYR A 226 -15.72 3.76 -11.17
N ILE A 227 -16.37 2.62 -11.33
CA ILE A 227 -17.53 2.45 -12.20
C ILE A 227 -18.73 2.06 -11.34
N VAL A 228 -19.82 2.82 -11.46
CA VAL A 228 -21.12 2.50 -10.87
C VAL A 228 -22.11 2.21 -11.97
N LYS A 229 -22.77 1.06 -11.88
CA LYS A 229 -23.86 0.66 -12.78
C LYS A 229 -25.15 0.52 -12.00
N LYS A 230 -26.29 0.80 -12.62
CA LYS A 230 -27.63 0.47 -12.13
C LYS A 230 -28.31 -0.41 -13.16
N ASP A 231 -28.70 -1.60 -12.74
CA ASP A 231 -29.31 -2.62 -13.60
C ASP A 231 -28.44 -2.93 -14.84
N GLY A 232 -27.11 -2.92 -14.64
CA GLY A 232 -26.12 -3.14 -15.70
C GLY A 232 -25.80 -1.94 -16.59
N VAL A 233 -26.54 -0.83 -16.45
CA VAL A 233 -26.32 0.40 -17.23
C VAL A 233 -25.34 1.30 -16.49
N LEU A 234 -24.34 1.84 -17.19
CA LEU A 234 -23.37 2.79 -16.63
C LEU A 234 -24.09 4.05 -16.12
N VAL A 235 -23.94 4.33 -14.82
CA VAL A 235 -24.49 5.54 -14.18
C VAL A 235 -23.38 6.53 -13.87
N LYS A 236 -22.21 6.04 -13.45
CA LYS A 236 -21.07 6.87 -13.09
C LYS A 236 -19.78 6.19 -13.50
N GLU A 237 -18.88 6.97 -14.09
CA GLU A 237 -17.49 6.60 -14.29
C GLU A 237 -16.64 7.80 -13.85
N GLU A 238 -15.76 7.58 -12.87
CA GLU A 238 -14.87 8.64 -12.39
C GLU A 238 -13.44 8.13 -12.21
N PRO A 239 -12.42 8.99 -12.38
CA PRO A 239 -11.05 8.64 -12.03
C PRO A 239 -10.97 8.22 -10.57
N PHE A 240 -10.33 7.09 -10.29
CA PHE A 240 -10.17 6.59 -8.93
C PHE A 240 -8.75 6.84 -8.41
N HIS A 241 -7.75 6.23 -9.05
CA HIS A 241 -6.34 6.45 -8.75
C HIS A 241 -5.46 5.96 -9.90
N ASN A 242 -4.18 6.29 -9.82
CA ASN A 242 -3.16 5.83 -10.77
C ASN A 242 -2.10 5.01 -10.03
N SER A 243 -1.58 3.97 -10.68
CA SER A 243 -0.53 3.12 -10.14
C SER A 243 0.67 3.08 -11.09
N THR A 244 1.88 3.04 -10.53
CA THR A 244 3.14 2.97 -11.28
C THR A 244 3.94 1.76 -10.84
N TYR A 245 4.40 0.97 -11.81
CA TYR A 245 5.18 -0.24 -11.60
C TYR A 245 6.55 -0.11 -12.23
N LYS A 246 7.59 -0.50 -11.49
CA LYS A 246 8.97 -0.52 -11.94
C LYS A 246 9.16 -1.63 -12.97
N GLY A 247 10.07 -1.38 -13.91
CA GLY A 247 10.61 -2.42 -14.78
C GLY A 247 11.67 -3.26 -14.07
N LYS A 248 12.15 -4.32 -14.74
CA LYS A 248 13.28 -5.14 -14.25
C LYS A 248 14.50 -4.92 -15.16
N PRO A 249 15.71 -4.74 -14.59
CA PRO A 249 16.91 -4.62 -15.40
C PRO A 249 17.18 -5.93 -16.18
N ALA A 250 17.87 -5.82 -17.31
CA ALA A 250 18.49 -6.98 -17.92
C ALA A 250 19.63 -7.48 -17.01
N LYS A 251 19.86 -8.78 -16.96
CA LYS A 251 21.07 -9.36 -16.35
C LYS A 251 22.01 -9.81 -17.45
N ILE A 252 23.20 -9.25 -17.50
CA ILE A 252 24.19 -9.50 -18.56
C ILE A 252 25.46 -10.01 -17.92
N LYS A 253 25.88 -11.23 -18.26
CA LYS A 253 27.19 -11.74 -17.89
C LYS A 253 28.26 -11.16 -18.82
N VAL A 254 29.37 -10.70 -18.28
CA VAL A 254 30.48 -10.13 -19.03
C VAL A 254 31.82 -10.65 -18.50
N ASN A 255 32.81 -10.81 -19.36
CA ASN A 255 34.21 -10.90 -18.95
C ASN A 255 34.87 -9.55 -19.22
N SER A 256 35.12 -8.78 -18.14
CA SER A 256 35.57 -7.38 -18.19
C SER A 256 37.10 -7.22 -18.26
N ASP A 257 37.86 -8.31 -18.34
CA ASP A 257 39.30 -8.26 -18.59
C ASP A 257 39.55 -7.51 -19.93
N SER A 258 39.93 -6.24 -19.83
CA SER A 258 40.19 -5.38 -20.98
C SER A 258 41.41 -5.86 -21.75
N GLU A 259 41.33 -5.85 -23.08
CA GLU A 259 42.53 -5.68 -23.89
C GLU A 259 42.88 -4.18 -23.88
N GLU A 260 43.52 -3.71 -22.83
CA GLU A 260 44.38 -2.53 -22.92
C GLU A 260 45.82 -2.97 -23.06
N THR A 261 46.32 -2.97 -24.30
CA THR A 261 47.58 -2.35 -24.76
C THR A 261 48.15 -3.07 -25.98
N THR A 262 47.91 -2.52 -27.17
CA THR A 262 48.96 -2.40 -28.20
C THR A 262 48.59 -1.27 -29.16
N ALA A 263 49.11 -0.08 -28.90
CA ALA A 263 49.30 0.94 -29.93
C ALA A 263 50.67 1.63 -29.72
N SER A 264 51.57 1.35 -30.66
CA SER A 264 52.80 2.06 -31.03
C SER A 264 53.90 2.28 -29.99
N LYS A 265 54.86 1.35 -29.98
CA LYS A 265 56.27 1.74 -30.09
C LYS A 265 56.65 1.80 -31.57
N SER A 266 56.67 2.99 -32.16
CA SER A 266 57.44 3.24 -33.37
C SER A 266 58.90 3.45 -32.95
N ASN A 267 59.73 2.49 -33.32
CA ASN A 267 61.17 2.55 -33.21
C ASN A 267 61.67 3.32 -34.45
N GLU A 268 62.17 4.53 -34.28
CA GLU A 268 62.92 5.24 -35.31
C GLU A 268 64.36 5.37 -34.84
N SER A 269 65.28 4.89 -35.67
CA SER A 269 66.71 5.10 -35.48
C SER A 269 67.38 5.15 -36.85
N SER A 270 67.81 6.35 -37.24
CA SER A 270 68.99 6.54 -38.08
C SER A 270 69.65 7.91 -37.80
N VAL A 271 70.70 7.85 -36.99
CA VAL A 271 72.03 8.51 -37.01
C VAL A 271 72.24 9.94 -37.58
N SER A 272 72.92 10.73 -36.71
CA SER A 272 74.04 11.69 -36.91
C SER A 272 73.81 13.11 -37.44
N SER A 273 74.06 14.11 -36.58
CA SER A 273 75.17 15.08 -36.72
C SER A 273 75.40 15.94 -35.46
N THR A 274 76.61 15.81 -34.91
CA THR A 274 77.53 16.84 -34.34
C THR A 274 77.06 18.10 -33.58
N GLU A 275 77.62 18.20 -32.37
CA GLU A 275 78.30 19.35 -31.73
C GLU A 275 77.57 20.45 -30.92
N SER A 276 78.12 20.62 -29.71
CA SER A 276 78.39 21.87 -28.96
C SER A 276 77.48 22.31 -27.78
N THR A 277 78.03 22.02 -26.58
CA THR A 277 78.27 22.90 -25.41
C THR A 277 77.16 23.73 -24.74
N SER A 278 77.04 23.53 -23.41
CA SER A 278 77.11 24.54 -22.33
C SER A 278 75.92 24.53 -21.34
N SER A 279 76.23 24.01 -20.14
CA SER A 279 75.99 24.56 -18.78
C SER A 279 74.75 25.41 -18.49
N ALA A 280 73.96 25.02 -17.48
CA ALA A 280 73.98 25.61 -16.13
C ALA A 280 72.77 25.24 -15.24
N HIS A 281 73.07 25.01 -13.95
CA HIS A 281 72.25 25.21 -12.72
C HIS A 281 70.90 24.48 -12.57
N VAL A 282 70.68 23.53 -11.65
CA VAL A 282 70.82 23.48 -10.17
C VAL A 282 70.02 24.55 -9.41
N SER A 283 68.92 24.11 -8.80
CA SER A 283 68.52 24.29 -7.37
C SER A 283 67.16 23.58 -7.19
N GLN A 284 67.06 22.35 -6.67
CA GLN A 284 67.04 21.93 -5.26
C GLN A 284 66.27 22.82 -4.29
N SER A 285 65.23 22.25 -3.68
CA SER A 285 64.90 22.21 -2.23
C SER A 285 63.64 21.32 -2.07
N THR A 286 63.69 20.04 -1.66
CA THR A 286 63.72 19.47 -0.27
C THR A 286 62.84 20.25 0.72
N SER A 287 61.98 19.67 1.57
CA SER A 287 61.84 18.33 2.20
C SER A 287 60.45 18.28 2.88
N THR A 288 59.69 17.17 2.94
CA THR A 288 59.67 16.14 4.02
C THR A 288 59.50 16.74 5.43
N ALA A 289 58.67 16.30 6.38
CA ALA A 289 58.03 15.01 6.73
C ALA A 289 56.86 15.34 7.72
N THR A 290 55.71 14.64 7.72
CA THR A 290 55.35 13.52 8.63
C THR A 290 55.45 13.91 10.13
N THR A 291 54.42 13.78 10.99
CA THR A 291 53.90 12.51 11.55
C THR A 291 52.64 12.76 12.43
N GLN A 292 51.87 11.68 12.61
CA GLN A 292 50.72 11.37 13.51
C GLN A 292 50.86 11.90 14.96
N ALA A 293 49.84 11.98 15.85
CA ALA A 293 48.80 11.00 16.17
C ALA A 293 47.72 11.57 17.14
N GLU A 294 46.56 10.88 17.14
CA GLU A 294 45.66 10.47 18.26
C GLU A 294 44.81 11.42 19.13
N SER A 295 43.48 11.12 19.11
CA SER A 295 42.47 11.15 20.20
C SER A 295 42.14 12.52 20.84
N THR A 296 40.97 12.83 21.40
CA THR A 296 39.90 12.07 22.06
C THR A 296 38.60 12.90 22.03
N GLN A 297 37.49 12.26 22.43
CA GLN A 297 36.13 12.78 22.61
C GLN A 297 36.01 14.03 23.50
N GLU A 298 35.06 14.93 23.21
CA GLU A 298 34.00 15.31 24.17
C GLU A 298 32.86 16.11 23.53
N LYS A 299 31.87 16.41 24.34
CA LYS A 299 30.43 16.49 24.08
C LYS A 299 29.93 17.93 24.32
N THR A 300 28.73 18.21 23.79
CA THR A 300 27.69 19.13 24.33
C THR A 300 27.54 20.55 23.76
N ALA A 301 26.26 20.91 23.59
CA ALA A 301 25.61 22.23 23.70
C ALA A 301 25.24 23.00 22.41
N GLU A 302 24.02 22.72 21.96
CA GLU A 302 22.89 23.66 21.81
C GLU A 302 23.17 25.18 21.75
N SER A 303 22.72 25.83 20.68
CA SER A 303 22.27 27.23 20.70
C SER A 303 21.30 27.51 19.55
N THR A 304 20.16 28.09 19.91
CA THR A 304 19.15 28.69 19.04
C THR A 304 19.48 30.17 18.78
N THR A 305 19.34 30.66 17.55
CA THR A 305 18.72 31.97 17.25
C THR A 305 18.48 32.23 15.74
N LYS A 306 17.53 33.14 15.51
CA LYS A 306 16.76 33.49 14.30
C LYS A 306 17.49 34.31 13.21
N LYS A 307 17.17 33.97 11.96
CA LYS A 307 16.56 34.79 10.86
C LYS A 307 17.30 36.01 10.25
N LYS A 308 17.60 35.91 8.94
CA LYS A 308 17.48 36.91 7.83
C LYS A 308 17.90 36.18 6.52
N ASP A 309 17.02 35.87 5.57
CA ASP A 309 16.34 36.68 4.54
C ASP A 309 17.27 37.35 3.50
N SER A 310 17.26 36.80 2.27
CA SER A 310 17.45 37.45 0.94
C SER A 310 17.37 36.35 -0.15
N GLY A 311 16.32 36.32 -0.99
CA GLY A 311 16.36 36.84 -2.37
C GLY A 311 16.55 35.70 -3.40
N SER A 312 15.49 35.21 -4.04
CA SER A 312 14.93 35.66 -5.33
C SER A 312 15.58 34.98 -6.55
N SER A 313 14.79 34.16 -7.27
CA SER A 313 14.66 34.23 -8.73
C SER A 313 13.51 33.33 -9.18
N GLU A 314 12.36 33.94 -9.42
CA GLU A 314 11.22 33.38 -10.16
C GLU A 314 11.18 34.12 -11.49
N SER A 315 11.15 33.38 -12.61
CA SER A 315 10.92 33.91 -13.95
C SER A 315 9.92 33.02 -14.70
N THR A 316 8.68 33.49 -14.77
CA THR A 316 7.82 33.73 -15.96
C THR A 316 8.44 33.34 -17.33
N VAL A 317 7.78 32.88 -18.40
CA VAL A 317 6.46 33.07 -19.06
C VAL A 317 6.31 31.86 -20.02
N GLU A 318 5.15 31.29 -20.36
CA GLU A 318 4.34 31.70 -21.52
C GLU A 318 2.96 31.01 -21.52
N LYS A 319 1.93 31.86 -21.61
CA LYS A 319 0.55 31.52 -21.94
C LYS A 319 0.26 32.25 -23.25
N LEU A 320 -0.07 31.52 -24.31
CA LEU A 320 -0.69 32.08 -25.50
C LEU A 320 -2.21 31.95 -25.38
N SER A 321 -2.90 33.06 -25.67
CA SER A 321 -4.34 33.22 -25.78
C SER A 321 -4.64 33.98 -27.06
N THR A 322 -5.67 33.55 -27.79
CA THR A 322 -6.61 34.32 -28.64
C THR A 322 -7.43 33.27 -29.43
N GLU A 323 -8.74 33.34 -29.66
CA GLU A 323 -9.63 34.49 -29.90
C GLU A 323 -11.05 34.27 -29.33
N GLU A 324 -11.69 35.39 -29.01
CA GLU A 324 -13.13 35.52 -28.78
C GLU A 324 -13.92 35.46 -30.10
N LYS A 325 -15.17 34.99 -30.02
CA LYS A 325 -16.26 35.67 -30.73
C LYS A 325 -17.57 35.59 -29.95
N SER A 326 -18.02 36.78 -29.57
CA SER A 326 -19.27 37.13 -28.90
C SER A 326 -20.53 36.89 -29.76
N THR A 327 -21.64 36.53 -29.12
CA THR A 327 -22.96 37.09 -29.45
C THR A 327 -23.88 37.16 -28.23
N LYS A 328 -24.65 38.25 -28.20
CA LYS A 328 -25.47 38.83 -27.13
C LYS A 328 -26.88 38.21 -27.00
N VAL A 329 -27.37 38.20 -25.75
CA VAL A 329 -28.68 38.71 -25.24
C VAL A 329 -29.98 37.99 -25.63
N LYS A 330 -30.72 37.52 -24.60
CA LYS A 330 -32.04 38.09 -24.23
C LYS A 330 -32.46 37.73 -22.80
N GLU A 331 -32.63 38.77 -21.96
CA GLU A 331 -33.38 38.74 -20.71
C GLU A 331 -34.89 38.76 -20.99
N THR A 332 -35.68 38.19 -20.07
CA THR A 332 -36.97 38.76 -19.65
C THR A 332 -37.22 38.46 -18.17
N LYS A 333 -37.41 39.52 -17.38
CA LYS A 333 -38.03 39.59 -16.04
C LYS A 333 -39.54 39.24 -16.17
N GLU A 334 -40.34 38.92 -15.13
CA GLU A 334 -40.63 39.70 -13.91
C GLU A 334 -41.61 38.94 -12.96
N SER A 335 -41.46 39.19 -11.64
CA SER A 335 -42.51 39.42 -10.61
C SER A 335 -43.49 38.29 -10.17
N ALA A 336 -43.97 38.14 -8.92
CA ALA A 336 -43.72 38.71 -7.59
C ALA A 336 -44.45 37.90 -6.47
N LYS A 337 -43.87 37.96 -5.26
CA LYS A 337 -44.25 37.75 -3.81
C LYS A 337 -45.77 37.87 -3.42
N PRO A 338 -46.35 37.41 -2.24
CA PRO A 338 -45.90 37.45 -0.81
C PRO A 338 -46.13 36.19 0.07
N ALA A 339 -45.37 35.87 1.14
CA ALA A 339 -44.90 36.52 2.38
C ALA A 339 -45.96 36.66 3.50
N GLU A 340 -45.76 35.93 4.60
CA GLU A 340 -46.32 36.24 5.91
C GLU A 340 -45.37 35.82 7.05
N THR A 341 -45.34 36.66 8.08
CA THR A 341 -44.48 36.71 9.27
C THR A 341 -45.30 36.37 10.52
N SER A 342 -44.69 35.79 11.56
CA SER A 342 -45.01 36.21 12.95
C SER A 342 -43.94 35.78 13.97
N ALA A 343 -43.93 36.50 15.07
CA ALA A 343 -42.83 36.79 15.98
C ALA A 343 -42.89 36.04 17.32
N LYS A 344 -41.75 36.10 18.03
CA LYS A 344 -41.44 35.72 19.41
C LYS A 344 -42.21 36.58 20.45
N PRO A 345 -42.28 36.14 21.73
CA PRO A 345 -41.67 36.96 22.80
C PRO A 345 -40.84 36.17 23.85
N LYS A 346 -40.00 36.95 24.57
CA LYS A 346 -38.96 36.59 25.56
C LYS A 346 -39.56 36.28 26.95
N GLU A 347 -38.84 35.50 27.76
CA GLU A 347 -38.54 35.88 29.15
C GLU A 347 -37.26 35.21 29.71
N SER A 348 -36.57 35.94 30.59
CA SER A 348 -35.26 35.71 31.23
C SER A 348 -35.39 35.07 32.62
N THR A 349 -34.44 34.30 33.15
CA THR A 349 -33.42 34.71 34.17
C THR A 349 -32.63 33.46 34.61
N LYS A 350 -31.28 33.42 34.58
CA LYS A 350 -30.25 33.81 35.60
C LYS A 350 -29.88 32.71 36.62
N ALA A 351 -28.67 32.16 36.53
CA ALA A 351 -27.72 31.81 37.63
C ALA A 351 -26.50 31.08 37.04
N LYS A 352 -25.31 31.68 36.95
CA LYS A 352 -24.24 31.80 37.97
C LYS A 352 -23.54 30.45 38.26
N GLU A 353 -22.49 30.19 37.48
CA GLU A 353 -21.55 29.09 37.63
C GLU A 353 -20.41 29.51 38.56
N SER A 354 -20.10 28.70 39.56
CA SER A 354 -18.97 28.87 40.48
C SER A 354 -17.89 27.83 40.16
N THR A 355 -16.71 28.33 39.84
CA THR A 355 -15.43 27.62 39.81
C THR A 355 -14.99 27.21 41.22
N LYS A 356 -14.35 26.03 41.36
CA LYS A 356 -12.95 25.87 41.85
C LYS A 356 -12.59 24.39 42.10
N ALA A 357 -11.51 23.98 41.41
CA ALA A 357 -10.41 23.05 41.74
C ALA A 357 -10.53 22.17 43.01
N LYS A 358 -10.04 20.92 43.05
CA LYS A 358 -8.63 20.50 42.89
C LYS A 358 -8.55 18.96 42.99
N GLU A 359 -7.74 18.29 42.18
CA GLU A 359 -6.72 17.28 42.56
C GLU A 359 -6.28 16.48 41.33
N SER A 360 -4.98 16.53 41.02
CA SER A 360 -4.32 15.62 40.11
C SER A 360 -3.14 14.96 40.82
N THR A 361 -3.29 13.67 41.11
CA THR A 361 -2.20 12.77 41.48
C THR A 361 -2.16 11.61 40.48
N LYS A 362 -1.13 11.66 39.64
CA LYS A 362 -0.40 10.61 38.92
C LYS A 362 -0.81 9.14 39.15
N ALA A 363 -1.22 8.46 38.07
CA ALA A 363 -1.05 7.01 37.84
C ALA A 363 -1.03 6.74 36.32
N LYS A 364 0.16 6.52 35.74
CA LYS A 364 0.64 5.24 35.19
C LYS A 364 -0.28 4.65 34.11
N GLU A 365 0.02 5.02 32.87
CA GLU A 365 -0.61 4.52 31.65
C GLU A 365 -0.02 3.14 31.29
N THR A 366 -0.87 2.12 31.30
CA THR A 366 -0.60 0.80 30.71
C THR A 366 -1.42 0.68 29.45
N THR A 367 -0.73 0.60 28.32
CA THR A 367 -1.30 0.41 26.98
C THR A 367 -2.03 -0.93 26.91
N ALA A 368 -3.34 -0.90 26.70
CA ALA A 368 -4.15 -2.08 26.44
C ALA A 368 -4.26 -2.29 24.92
N GLU A 369 -3.97 -3.51 24.46
CA GLU A 369 -4.27 -3.95 23.09
C GLU A 369 -5.80 -4.02 22.87
N PRO A 370 -6.32 -3.64 21.69
CA PRO A 370 -7.73 -3.79 21.40
C PRO A 370 -8.03 -5.26 21.03
N THR A 371 -8.88 -5.91 21.84
CA THR A 371 -9.46 -7.23 21.54
C THR A 371 -10.55 -7.10 20.48
N VAL A 372 -10.33 -7.73 19.32
CA VAL A 372 -11.35 -7.91 18.26
C VAL A 372 -12.05 -9.26 18.45
N GLU A 373 -13.38 -9.26 18.35
CA GLU A 373 -14.23 -10.41 18.64
C GLU A 373 -14.33 -11.34 17.41
N LYS A 374 -13.84 -12.57 17.53
CA LYS A 374 -13.93 -13.61 16.48
C LYS A 374 -15.05 -14.60 16.83
N LEU A 375 -15.89 -14.95 15.86
CA LEU A 375 -16.88 -16.01 16.03
C LEU A 375 -16.18 -17.38 16.16
N THR A 376 -16.32 -18.04 17.31
CA THR A 376 -15.93 -19.44 17.50
C THR A 376 -17.02 -20.37 16.96
N THR A 377 -16.66 -21.25 16.04
CA THR A 377 -17.52 -22.34 15.58
C THR A 377 -17.63 -23.40 16.68
N THR A 378 -18.80 -23.50 17.32
CA THR A 378 -19.16 -24.64 18.17
C THR A 378 -19.33 -25.90 17.33
N GLU A 379 -18.62 -26.94 17.72
CA GLU A 379 -18.74 -28.32 17.24
C GLU A 379 -20.20 -28.80 17.34
N VAL A 380 -20.79 -29.19 16.21
CA VAL A 380 -22.06 -29.91 16.18
C VAL A 380 -21.72 -31.40 16.11
N THR A 381 -21.98 -32.10 17.20
CA THR A 381 -21.97 -33.57 17.28
C THR A 381 -22.90 -34.16 16.23
N LYS A 382 -22.34 -35.03 15.39
CA LYS A 382 -23.02 -35.80 14.33
C LYS A 382 -23.82 -36.95 14.96
N PRO A 383 -25.13 -37.12 14.67
CA PRO A 383 -25.80 -38.37 14.98
C PRO A 383 -25.41 -39.44 13.96
N GLU A 384 -25.13 -40.65 14.46
CA GLU A 384 -25.02 -41.88 13.67
C GLU A 384 -26.35 -42.16 12.98
N GLU A 385 -26.33 -42.28 11.66
CA GLU A 385 -27.44 -42.84 10.89
C GLU A 385 -26.88 -43.99 10.03
N THR A 386 -27.32 -45.19 10.38
CA THR A 386 -27.07 -46.46 9.70
C THR A 386 -27.64 -46.42 8.29
N VAL A 387 -26.79 -46.60 7.28
CA VAL A 387 -27.20 -46.72 5.88
C VAL A 387 -27.46 -48.19 5.55
N GLU A 388 -28.72 -48.52 5.26
CA GLU A 388 -29.10 -49.77 4.59
C GLU A 388 -28.79 -49.68 3.09
N LYS A 389 -28.17 -50.75 2.56
CA LYS A 389 -27.91 -50.97 1.13
C LYS A 389 -29.22 -51.11 0.36
N LEU A 390 -29.31 -50.47 -0.80
CA LEU A 390 -30.16 -50.92 -1.88
C LEU A 390 -29.37 -50.96 -3.20
N GLU A 391 -29.35 -52.15 -3.79
CA GLU A 391 -28.84 -52.47 -5.12
C GLU A 391 -29.87 -52.09 -6.19
N ASN A 392 -29.40 -51.36 -7.21
CA ASN A 392 -29.62 -51.49 -8.66
C ASN A 392 -29.56 -50.14 -9.37
#